data_AF-A0A969K8F2-F1
#
_entry.id   AF-A0A969K8F2-F1
#
_cell.length_a   1.000
_cell.length_b   1.000
_cell.length_c   1.000
_cell.angle_alpha   90.00
_cell.angle_beta   90.00
_cell.angle_gamma   90.00
#
_symmetry.space_group_name_H-M   'P 1'
#
loop_
_entity.id
_entity.type
_entity.pdbx_description
1 polymer ?
#
loop_
_entity_poly.entity_id
_entity_poly.type
_entity_poly.pdbx_seq_one_letter_code
_entity_poly.pdbx_strand_id
1 'polypeptide(L)'
;MRQLQKYLWAFGLGCLLALVSAYPSWGDASVQDLQTVTWEDLQPSQNTTIQKAYEQLPEAQLMEFAELVRRQDDVKLHNRPDDQAEVDRLRESLTRQGVDVDTLRQQVDRARAYQWEQATQTNTAIEDQAVKIMGYLLPIEQNALGQVKRFLLVPFVGACMHVRRRRPIR
;
A
#
# COMPACT_ATOMS: atom_id res chain seq x y z
N MET A 1 11.42 -60.60 -56.79
CA MET A 1 11.26 -59.15 -56.52
C MET A 1 10.20 -58.86 -55.44
N ARG A 2 10.17 -59.59 -54.32
CA ARG A 2 9.13 -59.42 -53.27
C ARG A 2 9.68 -59.33 -51.83
N GLN A 3 11.00 -59.51 -51.66
CA GLN A 3 11.67 -59.53 -50.36
C GLN A 3 12.45 -58.24 -50.06
N LEU A 4 12.80 -57.42 -51.06
CA LEU A 4 13.45 -56.12 -50.82
C LEU A 4 12.48 -55.02 -50.33
N GLN A 5 11.17 -55.18 -50.57
CA GLN A 5 10.16 -54.17 -50.24
C GLN A 5 9.78 -54.17 -48.74
N LYS A 6 10.07 -55.26 -48.01
CA LYS A 6 9.76 -55.39 -46.57
C LYS A 6 10.76 -54.65 -45.67
N TYR A 7 12.01 -54.49 -46.12
CA TYR A 7 13.06 -53.81 -45.33
C TYR A 7 13.03 -52.28 -45.48
N LEU A 8 12.44 -51.78 -46.58
CA LEU A 8 12.26 -50.34 -46.80
C LEU A 8 11.23 -49.70 -45.83
N TRP A 9 10.25 -50.46 -45.36
CA TRP A 9 9.30 -49.99 -44.33
C TRP A 9 9.85 -50.09 -42.90
N ALA A 10 10.74 -51.07 -42.64
CA ALA A 10 11.35 -51.25 -41.32
C ALA A 10 12.39 -50.16 -40.98
N PHE A 11 13.07 -49.61 -41.99
CA PHE A 11 14.05 -48.53 -41.79
C PHE A 11 13.41 -47.15 -41.65
N GLY A 12 12.26 -46.90 -42.28
CA GLY A 12 11.56 -45.60 -42.18
C GLY A 12 10.97 -45.33 -40.80
N LEU A 13 10.51 -46.38 -40.09
CA LEU A 13 9.90 -46.25 -38.76
C LEU A 13 10.94 -46.02 -37.65
N GLY A 14 12.16 -46.53 -37.82
CA GLY A 14 13.25 -46.36 -36.84
C GLY A 14 13.81 -44.93 -36.79
N CYS A 15 13.92 -44.26 -37.94
CA CYS A 15 14.40 -42.86 -37.98
C CYS A 15 13.37 -41.86 -37.43
N LEU A 16 12.07 -42.19 -37.47
CA LEU A 16 11.01 -41.31 -36.96
C LEU A 16 10.91 -41.34 -35.42
N LEU A 17 11.38 -42.41 -34.77
CA LEU A 17 11.49 -42.51 -33.32
C LEU A 17 12.79 -41.90 -32.75
N ALA A 18 13.85 -41.80 -33.55
CA ALA A 18 15.12 -41.20 -33.13
C ALA A 18 15.14 -39.65 -33.20
N LEU A 19 14.17 -39.03 -33.89
CA LEU A 19 14.05 -37.58 -33.99
C LEU A 19 13.17 -36.95 -32.89
N VAL A 20 12.46 -37.75 -32.10
CA VAL A 20 11.62 -37.27 -30.98
C VAL A 20 12.42 -37.07 -29.67
N SER A 21 13.63 -37.62 -29.56
CA SER A 21 14.48 -37.45 -28.37
C SER A 21 15.40 -36.22 -28.41
N ALA A 22 15.40 -35.47 -29.51
CA ALA A 22 16.22 -34.26 -29.68
C ALA A 22 15.42 -32.96 -29.54
N TYR A 23 14.19 -33.01 -29.01
CA TYR A 23 13.57 -31.78 -28.55
C TYR A 23 14.39 -31.30 -27.35
N PRO A 24 14.97 -30.09 -27.38
CA PRO A 24 15.47 -29.49 -26.15
C PRO A 24 14.29 -29.52 -25.19
N SER A 25 14.45 -30.21 -24.06
CA SER A 25 13.57 -30.00 -22.92
C SER A 25 13.55 -28.49 -22.75
N TRP A 26 12.40 -27.87 -23.04
CA TRP A 26 12.19 -26.46 -22.72
C TRP A 26 12.55 -26.40 -21.26
N GLY A 27 13.72 -25.84 -20.96
CA GLY A 27 14.18 -25.75 -19.60
C GLY A 27 13.04 -25.08 -18.87
N ASP A 28 12.54 -25.74 -17.82
CA ASP A 28 11.71 -25.06 -16.85
C ASP A 28 12.46 -23.76 -16.59
N ALA A 29 11.87 -22.64 -17.00
CA ALA A 29 12.36 -21.34 -16.58
C ALA A 29 12.34 -21.47 -15.08
N SER A 30 13.51 -21.67 -14.47
CA SER A 30 13.63 -21.80 -13.04
C SER A 30 13.02 -20.51 -12.54
N VAL A 31 11.83 -20.61 -11.96
CA VAL A 31 11.29 -19.57 -11.11
C VAL A 31 12.36 -19.49 -10.03
N GLN A 32 13.35 -18.62 -10.24
CA GLN A 32 14.30 -18.26 -9.20
C GLN A 32 13.43 -17.96 -7.99
N ASP A 33 13.78 -18.50 -6.82
CA ASP A 33 13.04 -18.27 -5.58
C ASP A 33 12.97 -16.76 -5.35
N LEU A 34 11.91 -16.13 -5.88
CA LEU A 34 11.72 -14.71 -5.79
C LEU A 34 11.60 -14.38 -4.32
N GLN A 35 12.22 -13.26 -3.92
CA GLN A 35 12.05 -12.75 -2.58
C GLN A 35 10.56 -12.62 -2.30
N THR A 36 10.12 -13.31 -1.25
CA THR A 36 8.74 -13.18 -0.77
C THR A 36 8.68 -11.94 0.10
N VAL A 37 7.82 -10.99 -0.25
CA VAL A 37 7.62 -9.74 0.48
C VAL A 37 6.19 -9.67 1.01
N THR A 38 6.01 -9.03 2.16
CA THR A 38 4.70 -8.75 2.75
C THR A 38 4.28 -7.31 2.49
N TRP A 39 3.06 -6.96 2.87
CA TRP A 39 2.56 -5.58 2.76
C TRP A 39 3.27 -4.62 3.71
N GLU A 40 3.75 -5.13 4.85
CA GLU A 40 4.57 -4.39 5.80
C GLU A 40 5.94 -4.05 5.19
N ASP A 41 6.52 -4.94 4.38
CA ASP A 41 7.81 -4.70 3.72
C ASP A 41 7.74 -3.57 2.68
N LEU A 42 6.55 -3.24 2.17
CA LEU A 42 6.38 -2.12 1.22
C LEU A 42 6.46 -0.74 1.89
N GLN A 43 6.37 -0.69 3.23
CA GLN A 43 6.46 0.56 3.97
C GLN A 43 7.89 1.12 3.94
N PRO A 44 8.06 2.45 4.06
CA PRO A 44 9.39 3.06 4.17
C PRO A 44 10.23 2.38 5.25
N SER A 45 11.50 2.12 4.95
CA SER A 45 12.42 1.41 5.86
C SER A 45 12.72 2.15 7.17
N GLN A 46 12.33 3.42 7.27
CA GLN A 46 12.52 4.26 8.45
C GLN A 46 11.23 4.39 9.24
N ASN A 47 11.15 3.70 10.38
CA ASN A 47 10.00 3.78 11.27
C ASN A 47 10.35 4.67 12.47
N THR A 48 10.13 5.98 12.33
CA THR A 48 10.34 6.92 13.45
C THR A 48 9.06 7.02 14.28
N THR A 49 9.14 6.68 15.57
CA THR A 49 7.97 6.88 16.45
C THR A 49 7.81 8.36 16.75
N ILE A 50 6.73 8.98 16.27
CA ILE A 50 6.36 10.34 16.67
C ILE A 50 5.60 10.28 17.99
N GLN A 51 6.17 10.88 19.04
CA GLN A 51 5.49 11.08 20.31
C GLN A 51 4.31 12.03 20.12
N LYS A 52 3.12 11.59 20.53
CA LYS A 52 1.87 12.37 20.45
C LYS A 52 1.52 12.95 21.82
N ALA A 53 2.19 14.02 22.26
CA ALA A 53 2.00 14.52 23.63
C ALA A 53 0.57 15.02 23.92
N TYR A 54 -0.20 15.37 22.89
CA TYR A 54 -1.63 15.67 23.02
C TYR A 54 -2.45 14.49 23.57
N GLU A 55 -1.96 13.24 23.47
CA GLU A 55 -2.63 12.06 24.06
C GLU A 55 -2.62 12.07 25.60
N GLN A 56 -1.81 12.94 26.21
CA GLN A 56 -1.74 13.10 27.66
C GLN A 56 -2.71 14.17 28.19
N LEU A 57 -3.36 14.93 27.30
CA LEU A 57 -4.33 15.94 27.72
C LEU A 57 -5.59 15.27 28.30
N PRO A 58 -6.19 15.84 29.37
CA PRO A 58 -7.55 15.53 29.76
C PRO A 58 -8.51 15.63 28.57
N GLU A 59 -9.50 14.73 28.50
CA GLU A 59 -10.40 14.64 27.35
C GLU A 59 -11.04 15.98 26.94
N ALA A 60 -11.48 16.77 27.92
CA ALA A 60 -12.05 18.10 27.68
C ALA A 60 -11.05 19.05 27.00
N GLN A 61 -9.80 19.09 27.47
CA GLN A 61 -8.74 19.91 26.90
C GLN A 61 -8.35 19.43 25.50
N LEU A 62 -8.31 18.11 25.30
CA LEU A 62 -8.03 17.52 23.99
C LEU A 62 -9.09 17.90 22.95
N MET A 63 -10.37 17.84 23.33
CA MET A 63 -11.47 18.21 22.43
C MET A 63 -11.45 19.70 22.08
N GLU A 64 -11.20 20.57 23.07
CA GLU A 64 -11.07 22.01 22.85
C GLU A 64 -9.85 22.35 21.99
N PHE A 65 -8.71 21.70 22.23
CA PHE A 65 -7.50 21.84 21.41
C PHE A 65 -7.71 21.33 19.97
N ALA A 66 -8.43 20.21 19.79
CA ALA A 66 -8.77 19.71 18.46
C ALA A 66 -9.64 20.70 17.68
N GLU A 67 -10.60 21.35 18.35
CA GLU A 67 -11.41 22.41 17.74
C GLU A 67 -10.56 23.62 17.34
N LEU A 68 -9.67 24.07 18.22
CA LEU A 68 -8.73 25.17 17.92
C LEU A 68 -7.91 24.85 16.66
N VAL A 69 -7.32 23.65 16.60
CA VAL A 69 -6.50 23.21 15.47
C VAL A 69 -7.31 23.23 14.17
N ARG A 70 -8.55 22.71 14.19
CA ARG A 70 -9.45 22.70 13.03
C ARG A 70 -9.77 24.10 12.53
N ARG A 71 -10.10 25.03 13.42
CA ARG A 71 -10.40 26.42 13.06
C ARG A 71 -9.19 27.15 12.50
N GLN A 72 -8.02 26.95 13.10
CA GLN A 72 -6.76 27.50 12.56
C GLN A 72 -6.47 26.98 11.14
N ASP A 73 -6.76 25.70 10.87
CA ASP A 73 -6.63 25.13 9.53
C ASP A 73 -7.64 25.74 8.56
N ASP A 74 -8.90 25.93 8.97
CA ASP A 74 -9.94 26.55 8.15
C ASP A 74 -9.66 28.02 7.80
N VAL A 75 -9.16 28.81 8.77
CA VAL A 75 -8.71 30.19 8.54
C VAL A 75 -7.65 30.23 7.42
N LYS A 76 -6.66 29.32 7.48
CA LYS A 76 -5.54 29.28 6.53
C LYS A 76 -5.93 28.71 5.16
N LEU A 77 -6.64 27.58 5.13
CA LEU A 77 -6.94 26.83 3.91
C LEU A 77 -8.11 27.41 3.14
N HIS A 78 -9.13 27.91 3.85
CA HIS A 78 -10.39 28.34 3.27
C HIS A 78 -10.59 29.87 3.32
N ASN A 79 -9.58 30.63 3.76
CA ASN A 79 -9.63 32.08 3.92
C ASN A 79 -10.90 32.54 4.67
N ARG A 80 -11.13 31.95 5.85
CA ARG A 80 -12.30 32.22 6.70
C ARG A 80 -11.92 33.09 7.91
N PRO A 81 -11.71 34.41 7.74
CA PRO A 81 -11.27 35.30 8.82
C PRO A 81 -12.30 35.41 9.97
N ASP A 82 -13.57 35.13 9.70
CA ASP A 82 -14.63 35.11 10.74
C ASP A 82 -14.35 34.08 11.84
N ASP A 83 -13.60 33.02 11.54
CA ASP A 83 -13.20 32.01 12.52
C ASP A 83 -12.06 32.50 13.45
N GLN A 84 -11.40 33.64 13.15
CA GLN A 84 -10.27 34.15 13.94
C GLN A 84 -10.67 34.53 15.37
N ALA A 85 -11.85 35.11 15.57
CA ALA A 85 -12.34 35.46 16.90
C ALA A 85 -12.53 34.21 17.79
N GLU A 86 -12.99 33.11 17.21
CA GLU A 86 -13.14 31.84 17.93
C GLU A 86 -11.78 31.17 18.17
N VAL A 87 -10.84 31.26 17.21
CA VAL A 87 -9.45 30.83 17.41
C VAL A 87 -8.82 31.54 18.61
N ASP A 88 -8.98 32.85 18.72
CA ASP A 88 -8.41 33.64 19.80
C ASP A 88 -9.05 33.27 21.15
N ARG A 89 -10.38 33.11 21.18
CA ARG A 89 -11.12 32.66 22.37
C ARG A 89 -10.65 31.28 22.86
N LEU A 90 -10.56 30.30 21.95
CA LEU A 90 -10.15 28.93 22.28
C LEU A 90 -8.70 28.88 22.78
N ARG A 91 -7.81 29.64 22.13
CA ARG A 91 -6.41 29.77 22.56
C ARG A 91 -6.33 30.35 23.97
N GLU A 92 -7.05 31.44 24.25
CA GLU A 92 -7.05 32.04 25.59
C GLU A 92 -7.59 31.08 26.66
N SER A 93 -8.67 30.35 26.34
CA SER A 93 -9.25 29.34 27.22
C SER A 93 -8.24 28.24 27.58
N LEU A 94 -7.57 27.66 26.59
CA LEU A 94 -6.57 26.61 26.80
C LEU A 94 -5.35 27.12 27.57
N THR A 95 -4.86 28.32 27.26
CA THR A 95 -3.73 28.93 27.98
C THR A 95 -4.09 29.17 29.46
N ARG A 96 -5.31 29.62 29.76
CA ARG A 96 -5.79 29.77 31.16
C ARG A 96 -5.85 28.44 31.91
N GLN A 97 -6.03 27.33 31.19
CA GLN A 97 -6.00 25.98 31.75
C GLN A 97 -4.58 25.40 31.88
N GLY A 98 -3.54 26.18 31.58
CA GLY A 98 -2.14 25.77 31.67
C GLY A 98 -1.66 24.95 30.47
N VAL A 99 -2.40 24.94 29.36
CA VAL A 99 -2.03 24.21 28.15
C VAL A 99 -1.07 25.04 27.31
N ASP A 100 0.10 24.49 26.98
CA ASP A 100 1.03 25.09 26.01
C ASP A 100 0.55 24.82 24.57
N VAL A 101 -0.34 25.70 24.10
CA VAL A 101 -1.01 25.61 22.80
C VAL A 101 -0.02 25.56 21.65
N ASP A 102 1.01 26.41 21.67
CA ASP A 102 1.92 26.55 20.53
C ASP A 102 2.87 25.34 20.42
N THR A 103 3.37 24.83 21.54
CA THR A 103 4.16 23.59 21.55
C THR A 103 3.33 22.40 21.06
N LEU A 104 2.09 22.25 21.53
CA LEU A 104 1.20 21.18 21.08
C LEU A 104 0.87 21.32 19.60
N ARG A 105 0.65 22.54 19.11
CA ARG A 105 0.38 22.80 17.70
C ARG A 105 1.55 22.36 16.82
N GLN A 106 2.78 22.71 17.20
CA GLN A 106 3.99 22.26 16.48
C GLN A 106 4.13 20.73 16.46
N GLN A 107 3.70 20.04 17.53
CA GLN A 107 3.71 18.57 17.55
C GLN A 107 2.66 17.98 16.61
N VAL A 108 1.45 18.56 16.54
CA VAL A 108 0.43 18.15 15.57
C VAL A 108 0.93 18.32 14.16
N ASP A 109 1.54 19.48 13.84
CA ASP A 109 2.05 19.76 12.50
C ASP A 109 3.20 18.79 12.13
N ARG A 110 4.12 18.49 13.07
CA ARG A 110 5.15 17.46 12.88
C ARG A 110 4.57 16.06 12.66
N ALA A 111 3.57 15.68 13.45
CA ALA A 111 2.92 14.38 13.33
C ALA A 111 2.18 14.23 12.00
N ARG A 112 1.57 15.31 11.49
CA ARG A 112 0.93 15.34 10.17
C ARG A 112 1.95 15.25 9.05
N ALA A 113 3.03 16.02 9.13
CA ALA A 113 4.12 15.96 8.15
C ALA A 113 4.73 14.56 8.07
N TYR A 114 5.02 13.94 9.22
CA TYR A 114 5.50 12.56 9.28
C TYR A 114 4.50 11.59 8.65
N GLN A 115 3.21 11.66 9.02
CA GLN A 115 2.19 10.78 8.44
C GLN A 115 2.07 10.95 6.92
N TRP A 116 2.16 12.18 6.42
CA TRP A 116 2.16 12.45 4.99
C TRP A 116 3.39 11.86 4.29
N GLU A 117 4.57 12.04 4.89
CA GLU A 117 5.82 11.46 4.37
C GLU A 117 5.72 9.93 4.30
N GLN A 118 5.28 9.28 5.39
CA GLN A 118 5.12 7.83 5.43
C GLN A 118 4.06 7.31 4.46
N ALA A 119 2.98 8.07 4.22
CA ALA A 119 1.93 7.69 3.29
C ALA A 119 2.31 7.87 1.81
N THR A 120 3.36 8.64 1.51
CA THR A 120 3.78 8.96 0.14
C THR A 120 5.10 8.30 -0.27
N GLN A 121 5.87 7.82 0.70
CA GLN A 121 7.12 7.11 0.45
C GLN A 121 6.93 5.60 0.29
N THR A 122 7.79 5.01 -0.54
CA THR A 122 7.91 3.58 -0.82
C THR A 122 9.18 3.01 -0.21
N ASN A 123 9.24 1.68 -0.05
CA ASN A 123 10.50 1.02 0.27
C ASN A 123 11.41 0.95 -0.96
N THR A 124 12.39 1.85 -1.04
CA THR A 124 13.36 1.92 -2.14
C THR A 124 14.23 0.66 -2.29
N ALA A 125 14.33 -0.18 -1.26
CA ALA A 125 15.09 -1.43 -1.34
C ALA A 125 14.40 -2.50 -2.21
N ILE A 126 13.09 -2.36 -2.46
CA ILE A 126 12.28 -3.33 -3.22
C ILE A 126 11.93 -2.78 -4.62
N GLU A 127 12.20 -1.50 -4.87
CA GLU A 127 11.99 -0.89 -6.19
C GLU A 127 12.79 -1.63 -7.27
N ASP A 128 12.15 -1.81 -8.42
CA ASP A 128 12.66 -2.54 -9.59
C ASP A 128 13.06 -4.01 -9.35
N GLN A 129 12.69 -4.60 -8.20
CA GLN A 129 12.95 -6.01 -7.90
C GLN A 129 11.78 -6.91 -8.32
N ALA A 130 12.09 -8.10 -8.84
CA ALA A 130 11.11 -9.16 -9.02
C ALA A 130 10.81 -9.82 -7.67
N VAL A 131 9.58 -9.66 -7.19
CA VAL A 131 9.14 -10.16 -5.88
C VAL A 131 7.86 -11.00 -5.98
N LYS A 132 7.67 -11.85 -4.97
CA LYS A 132 6.41 -12.57 -4.75
C LYS A 132 5.67 -11.91 -3.58
N ILE A 133 4.49 -11.39 -3.83
CA ILE A 133 3.62 -10.77 -2.82
C ILE A 133 2.23 -11.41 -2.85
N MET A 134 1.66 -11.65 -1.68
CA MET A 134 0.30 -12.16 -1.54
C MET A 134 -0.71 -11.02 -1.54
N GLY A 135 -1.84 -11.20 -2.23
CA GLY A 135 -2.92 -10.21 -2.22
C GLY A 135 -4.14 -10.63 -3.03
N TYR A 136 -5.13 -9.75 -3.03
CA TYR A 136 -6.34 -9.87 -3.84
C TYR A 136 -6.24 -8.95 -5.05
N LEU A 137 -6.73 -9.42 -6.18
CA LEU A 137 -6.73 -8.69 -7.43
C LEU A 137 -8.06 -7.92 -7.59
N LEU A 138 -7.99 -6.60 -7.81
CA LEU A 138 -9.12 -5.75 -8.18
C LEU A 138 -8.97 -5.31 -9.63
N PRO A 139 -9.79 -5.82 -10.56
CA PRO A 139 -9.73 -5.44 -11.97
C PRO A 139 -10.07 -3.95 -12.18
N ILE A 140 -9.27 -3.25 -12.99
CA ILE A 140 -9.56 -1.89 -13.48
C ILE A 140 -9.97 -1.93 -14.95
N GLU A 141 -9.29 -2.76 -15.75
CA GLU A 141 -9.52 -2.89 -17.19
C GLU A 141 -9.46 -4.35 -17.61
N GLN A 142 -10.39 -4.73 -18.49
CA GLN A 142 -10.42 -6.03 -19.15
C GLN A 142 -10.30 -5.86 -20.66
N ASN A 143 -9.76 -6.87 -21.35
CA ASN A 143 -9.77 -6.92 -22.81
C ASN A 143 -11.13 -7.42 -23.35
N ALA A 144 -11.28 -7.45 -24.68
CA ALA A 144 -12.50 -7.92 -25.34
C ALA A 144 -12.88 -9.38 -25.05
N LEU A 145 -11.94 -10.19 -24.55
CA LEU A 145 -12.14 -11.58 -24.15
C LEU A 145 -12.46 -11.73 -22.65
N GLY A 146 -12.60 -10.61 -21.92
CA GLY A 146 -12.88 -10.59 -20.48
C GLY A 146 -11.67 -10.84 -19.59
N GLN A 147 -10.44 -10.88 -20.13
CA GLN A 147 -9.24 -11.08 -19.34
C GLN A 147 -8.76 -9.76 -18.73
N VAL A 148 -8.36 -9.79 -17.46
CA VAL A 148 -7.87 -8.60 -16.75
C VAL A 148 -6.52 -8.15 -17.30
N LYS A 149 -6.43 -6.88 -17.70
CA LYS A 149 -5.22 -6.26 -18.25
C LYS A 149 -4.56 -5.27 -17.28
N ARG A 150 -5.37 -4.57 -16.49
CA ARG A 150 -4.88 -3.69 -15.41
C ARG A 150 -5.68 -3.96 -14.15
N PHE A 151 -4.99 -3.96 -13.02
CA PHE A 151 -5.56 -4.24 -11.72
C PHE A 151 -4.84 -3.49 -10.61
N LEU A 152 -5.51 -3.35 -9.47
CA LEU A 152 -4.86 -3.04 -8.20
C LEU A 152 -4.68 -4.35 -7.44
N LEU A 153 -3.46 -4.60 -6.95
CA LEU A 153 -3.24 -5.64 -5.95
C LEU A 153 -3.47 -5.03 -4.57
N VAL A 154 -4.19 -5.72 -3.69
CA VAL A 154 -4.52 -5.21 -2.34
C VAL A 154 -4.35 -6.28 -1.26
N PRO A 155 -4.13 -5.90 0.02
CA PRO A 155 -3.89 -6.86 1.10
C PRO A 155 -5.11 -7.70 1.50
N PHE A 156 -6.32 -7.16 1.34
CA PHE A 156 -7.56 -7.82 1.73
C PHE A 156 -8.75 -7.35 0.89
N VAL A 157 -9.79 -8.18 0.81
CA VAL A 157 -11.04 -7.84 0.13
C VAL A 157 -11.72 -6.65 0.82
N GLY A 158 -12.02 -5.60 0.05
CA GLY A 158 -12.61 -4.36 0.56
C GLY A 158 -11.61 -3.29 0.98
N ALA A 159 -10.31 -3.50 0.74
CA ALA A 159 -9.36 -2.41 0.67
C ALA A 159 -9.89 -1.32 -0.30
N CYS A 160 -9.66 -0.05 0.05
CA CYS A 160 -10.19 1.14 -0.65
C CYS A 160 -11.70 1.40 -0.50
N MET A 161 -12.47 0.56 0.21
CA MET A 161 -13.82 0.94 0.64
C MET A 161 -13.71 1.76 1.94
N HIS A 162 -14.18 3.01 1.93
CA HIS A 162 -14.29 3.86 3.12
C HIS A 162 -15.37 3.36 4.11
N VAL A 163 -15.33 2.08 4.49
CA VAL A 163 -16.15 1.55 5.57
C VAL A 163 -15.48 1.97 6.88
N ARG A 164 -16.13 2.87 7.63
CA ARG A 164 -15.70 3.16 9.01
C ARG A 164 -15.62 1.83 9.77
N ARG A 165 -14.44 1.50 10.31
CA ARG A 165 -14.26 0.38 11.24
C ARG A 165 -15.26 0.56 12.39
N ARG A 166 -16.37 -0.20 12.41
CA ARG A 166 -17.26 -0.26 13.57
C ARG A 166 -16.46 -0.81 14.75
N ARG A 167 -16.47 -0.13 15.90
CA ARG A 167 -15.97 -0.74 17.14
C ARG A 167 -16.78 -2.02 17.41
N PRO A 168 -16.16 -3.12 17.83
CA PRO A 168 -16.90 -4.27 18.35
C PRO A 168 -17.72 -3.77 19.55
N ILE A 169 -19.02 -4.05 19.55
CA ILE A 169 -19.86 -3.93 20.74
C ILE A 169 -19.43 -5.10 21.63
N ARG A 170 -18.76 -4.79 22.75
CA ARG A 170 -18.62 -5.73 23.87
C ARG A 170 -19.81 -5.57 24.78
#